data_AF-A0AAD7WJ09-F1
#
_entry.id   AF-A0AAD7WJ09-F1
#
_cell.length_a   1.000
_cell.length_b   1.000
_cell.length_c   1.000
_cell.angle_alpha   90.00
_cell.angle_beta   90.00
_cell.angle_gamma   90.00
#
_symmetry.space_group_name_H-M   'P 1'
#
loop_
_entity.id
_entity.type
_entity.pdbx_description
1 polymer ?
#
loop_
_entity_poly.entity_id
_entity_poly.type
_entity_poly.pdbx_seq_one_letter_code
_entity_poly.pdbx_strand_id
1 'polypeptide(L)'
;MCDCERYSPVCSCNSKQKRAVCSNLKASLEPGTMTRTAAWLCGLLLGFVWVVPTVVMSTPAELCKSMNTLKASLNLINRRQYMKHNFPINYTIRVHYEEVFRVHNISRLRARVQGLEARELQNLWLLVNQQVLKRILRVLPERHPSHKYTSDLENLFRMVQQVFQQVFQQQQLGPQGEEREPPERIQEILDRMSDPDVKVWKWKSVRPKALLDNCYRTMHCLFQDCFQSNEDFCSILHWRKGNKRLPKQA
;
A
#
# COMPACT_ATOMS: atom_id res chain seq x y z
N MET A 1 -42.78 -12.93 -18.68
CA MET A 1 -43.11 -12.03 -19.81
C MET A 1 -41.99 -11.00 -19.85
N CYS A 2 -41.09 -11.18 -20.82
CA CYS A 2 -39.79 -10.53 -21.04
C CYS A 2 -38.76 -10.62 -19.90
N ASP A 3 -38.15 -11.81 -19.81
CA ASP A 3 -36.79 -12.02 -19.28
C ASP A 3 -35.75 -11.59 -20.33
N CYS A 4 -34.72 -10.85 -19.90
CA CYS A 4 -33.57 -10.48 -20.72
C CYS A 4 -32.28 -10.98 -20.04
N GLU A 5 -31.89 -12.23 -20.32
CA GLU A 5 -30.53 -12.71 -20.07
C GLU A 5 -29.72 -12.76 -21.39
N ARG A 6 -28.52 -12.17 -21.32
CA ARG A 6 -27.30 -12.44 -22.10
C ARG A 6 -27.19 -11.92 -23.55
N TYR A 7 -26.13 -11.11 -23.76
CA TYR A 7 -25.57 -10.53 -24.99
C TYR A 7 -26.40 -9.41 -25.68
N SER A 8 -25.86 -8.19 -25.66
CA SER A 8 -26.37 -6.95 -26.30
C SER A 8 -26.31 -6.99 -27.85
N PRO A 9 -26.89 -6.04 -28.63
CA PRO A 9 -27.80 -4.94 -28.26
C PRO A 9 -29.07 -4.79 -29.15
N VAL A 10 -29.98 -3.90 -28.71
CA VAL A 10 -31.14 -3.31 -29.41
C VAL A 10 -32.42 -4.15 -29.47
N CYS A 11 -33.16 -4.15 -28.36
CA CYS A 11 -34.60 -4.42 -28.35
C CYS A 11 -35.32 -3.15 -27.85
N SER A 12 -36.18 -2.56 -28.67
CA SER A 12 -37.04 -1.43 -28.30
C SER A 12 -38.47 -1.95 -28.10
N CYS A 13 -39.00 -1.88 -26.88
CA CYS A 13 -40.36 -2.30 -26.53
C CYS A 13 -41.30 -1.09 -26.50
N ASN A 14 -42.29 -1.06 -27.40
CA ASN A 14 -43.33 -0.03 -27.41
C ASN A 14 -44.60 -0.55 -26.72
N SER A 15 -45.07 0.16 -25.69
CA SER A 15 -46.04 -0.31 -24.68
C SER A 15 -47.51 -0.34 -25.12
N LYS A 16 -47.82 -0.34 -26.42
CA LYS A 16 -49.20 -0.28 -26.92
C LYS A 16 -49.64 -1.34 -27.92
N GLN A 17 -48.80 -2.30 -28.33
CA GLN A 17 -49.24 -3.37 -29.23
C GLN A 17 -48.58 -4.72 -28.90
N LYS A 18 -49.35 -5.65 -28.33
CA LYS A 18 -48.92 -7.05 -28.08
C LYS A 18 -48.80 -7.82 -29.40
N ARG A 19 -47.68 -7.70 -30.13
CA ARG A 19 -47.22 -8.66 -31.15
C ARG A 19 -45.75 -8.40 -31.51
N ALA A 20 -44.91 -9.41 -31.36
CA ALA A 20 -43.54 -9.42 -31.87
C ALA A 20 -43.54 -9.96 -33.31
N VAL A 21 -42.80 -9.29 -34.20
CA VAL A 21 -42.56 -9.75 -35.58
C VAL A 21 -41.06 -10.00 -35.72
N CYS A 22 -40.68 -11.26 -35.97
CA CYS A 22 -39.33 -11.63 -36.35
C CYS A 22 -39.32 -11.97 -37.84
N SER A 23 -38.59 -11.20 -38.64
CA SER A 23 -38.35 -11.49 -40.05
C SER A 23 -37.13 -12.41 -40.20
N ASN A 24 -37.36 -13.61 -40.73
CA ASN A 24 -36.33 -14.51 -41.24
C ASN A 24 -35.99 -14.11 -42.68
N LEU A 25 -34.70 -13.96 -43.01
CA LEU A 25 -34.24 -13.96 -44.39
C LEU A 25 -33.22 -15.09 -44.56
N LYS A 26 -33.68 -16.15 -45.22
CA LYS A 26 -32.91 -17.29 -45.68
C LYS A 26 -32.78 -17.14 -47.20
N ALA A 27 -31.58 -16.99 -47.72
CA ALA A 27 -31.30 -17.09 -49.14
C ALA A 27 -29.99 -17.85 -49.33
N SER A 28 -30.09 -18.97 -50.05
CA SER A 28 -29.00 -19.83 -50.48
C SER A 28 -29.13 -19.93 -52.00
N LEU A 29 -28.09 -19.54 -52.75
CA LEU A 29 -27.89 -19.96 -54.14
C LEU A 29 -26.39 -19.83 -54.47
N GLU A 30 -25.80 -20.90 -55.01
CA GLU A 30 -24.38 -21.06 -55.35
C GLU A 30 -24.01 -20.50 -56.76
N PRO A 31 -22.90 -20.91 -57.42
CA PRO A 31 -21.59 -20.25 -57.41
C PRO A 31 -21.14 -19.78 -58.81
N GLY A 32 -20.17 -18.87 -58.90
CA GLY A 32 -19.66 -18.42 -60.20
C GLY A 32 -18.36 -17.64 -60.14
N THR A 33 -17.26 -18.34 -60.44
CA THR A 33 -16.04 -17.86 -61.14
C THR A 33 -15.30 -16.62 -60.62
N MET A 34 -14.21 -16.90 -59.90
CA MET A 34 -12.83 -16.56 -60.27
C MET A 34 -12.54 -15.11 -60.70
N THR A 35 -12.16 -14.28 -59.71
CA THR A 35 -11.04 -13.35 -59.88
C THR A 35 -10.13 -13.41 -58.65
N ARG A 36 -8.92 -13.94 -58.90
CA ARG A 36 -7.76 -13.91 -58.01
C ARG A 36 -7.45 -12.45 -57.66
N THR A 37 -6.80 -12.26 -56.51
CA THR A 37 -6.19 -11.00 -56.00
C THR A 37 -7.06 -10.04 -55.17
N ALA A 38 -7.50 -10.45 -53.97
CA ALA A 38 -7.78 -9.50 -52.88
C ALA A 38 -7.74 -10.10 -51.46
N ALA A 39 -7.21 -11.31 -51.27
CA ALA A 39 -7.31 -12.04 -50.00
C ALA A 39 -6.10 -11.87 -49.06
N TRP A 40 -5.15 -10.97 -49.35
CA TRP A 40 -3.89 -10.85 -48.61
C TRP A 40 -3.73 -9.57 -47.76
N LEU A 41 -4.75 -8.72 -47.65
CA LEU A 41 -4.62 -7.44 -46.93
C LEU A 41 -5.55 -7.24 -45.72
N CYS A 42 -6.44 -8.18 -45.39
CA CYS A 42 -7.33 -8.05 -44.22
C CYS A 42 -6.94 -8.94 -43.02
N GLY A 43 -5.84 -9.70 -43.10
CA GLY A 43 -5.38 -10.57 -42.01
C GLY A 43 -4.41 -9.93 -41.01
N LEU A 44 -4.01 -8.67 -41.20
CA LEU A 44 -2.91 -8.03 -40.46
C LEU A 44 -3.33 -6.95 -39.45
N LEU A 45 -4.64 -6.69 -39.27
CA LEU A 45 -5.13 -5.56 -38.45
C LEU A 45 -5.89 -5.94 -37.17
N LEU A 46 -5.82 -7.20 -36.71
CA LEU A 46 -6.46 -7.64 -35.45
C LEU A 46 -5.46 -8.31 -34.49
N GLY A 47 -4.21 -7.83 -34.45
CA GLY A 47 -3.13 -8.45 -33.68
C GLY A 47 -2.39 -7.53 -32.70
N PHE A 48 -2.87 -6.30 -32.46
CA PHE A 48 -2.26 -5.42 -31.44
C PHE A 48 -3.15 -5.38 -30.20
N VAL A 49 -3.17 -6.51 -29.47
CA VAL A 49 -3.54 -6.49 -28.05
C VAL A 49 -2.47 -5.66 -27.36
N TRP A 50 -2.81 -4.41 -27.04
CA TRP A 50 -2.01 -3.59 -26.14
C TRP A 50 -1.97 -4.31 -24.79
N VAL A 51 -0.92 -5.10 -24.58
CA VAL A 51 -0.51 -5.52 -23.25
C VAL A 51 -0.08 -4.23 -22.57
N VAL A 52 -1.03 -3.56 -21.91
CA VAL A 52 -0.71 -2.47 -20.99
C VAL A 52 0.21 -3.11 -19.96
N PRO A 53 1.49 -2.72 -19.88
CA PRO A 53 2.34 -3.20 -18.81
C PRO A 53 1.68 -2.69 -17.54
N THR A 54 1.10 -3.57 -16.74
CA THR A 54 0.86 -3.26 -15.34
C THR A 54 2.26 -3.04 -14.77
N VAL A 55 2.70 -1.80 -14.76
CA VAL A 55 3.96 -1.39 -14.13
C VAL A 55 3.73 -1.65 -12.65
N VAL A 56 4.04 -2.86 -12.22
CA VAL A 56 4.34 -3.13 -10.82
C VAL A 56 5.47 -2.15 -10.50
N MET A 57 5.16 -1.13 -9.71
CA MET A 57 6.16 -0.17 -9.26
C MET A 57 7.11 -0.91 -8.32
N SER A 58 8.08 -1.60 -8.92
CA SER A 58 9.11 -2.29 -8.18
C SER A 58 9.92 -1.25 -7.41
N THR A 59 10.13 -1.50 -6.13
CA THR A 59 11.02 -0.68 -5.33
C THR A 59 12.43 -0.70 -5.95
N PRO A 60 13.03 0.48 -6.20
CA PRO A 60 14.35 0.58 -6.81
C PRO A 60 15.45 -0.15 -6.00
N ALA A 61 16.45 -0.70 -6.68
CA ALA A 61 17.48 -1.55 -6.07
C ALA A 61 18.27 -0.85 -4.94
N GLU A 62 18.63 0.43 -5.14
CA GLU A 62 19.32 1.24 -4.12
C GLU A 62 18.48 1.41 -2.84
N LEU A 63 17.17 1.63 -3.00
CA LEU A 63 16.26 1.70 -1.87
C LEU A 63 16.19 0.34 -1.15
N CYS A 64 16.11 -0.76 -1.90
CA CYS A 64 16.10 -2.10 -1.31
C CYS A 64 17.38 -2.47 -0.56
N LYS A 65 18.54 -2.00 -1.00
CA LYS A 65 19.80 -2.15 -0.26
C LYS A 65 19.70 -1.47 1.11
N SER A 66 19.25 -0.22 1.14
CA SER A 66 19.02 0.54 2.38
C SER A 66 17.97 -0.13 3.29
N MET A 67 16.88 -0.64 2.71
CA MET A 67 15.85 -1.37 3.45
C MET A 67 16.37 -2.68 4.05
N ASN A 68 17.27 -3.40 3.37
CA ASN A 68 17.88 -4.60 3.91
C ASN A 68 18.84 -4.30 5.08
N THR A 69 19.60 -3.21 5.01
CA THR A 69 20.40 -2.72 6.14
C THR A 69 19.52 -2.38 7.35
N LEU A 70 18.39 -1.72 7.11
CA LEU A 70 17.42 -1.39 8.15
C LEU A 70 16.77 -2.63 8.75
N LYS A 71 16.41 -3.61 7.92
CA LYS A 71 15.90 -4.92 8.34
C LYS A 71 16.89 -5.65 9.25
N ALA A 72 18.18 -5.65 8.90
CA ALA A 72 19.22 -6.26 9.74
C ALA A 72 19.32 -5.58 11.11
N SER A 73 19.24 -4.25 11.15
CA SER A 73 19.27 -3.46 12.40
C SER A 73 18.04 -3.68 13.27
N LEU A 74 16.87 -3.89 12.65
CA LEU A 74 15.58 -4.18 13.28
C LEU A 74 15.34 -5.69 13.51
N ASN A 75 16.37 -6.53 13.50
CA ASN A 75 16.18 -7.96 13.74
C ASN A 75 15.54 -8.23 15.14
N LEU A 76 14.98 -9.42 15.30
CA LEU A 76 14.24 -9.79 16.52
C LEU A 76 15.11 -9.68 17.79
N ILE A 77 16.39 -10.07 17.70
CA ILE A 77 17.33 -10.09 18.83
C ILE A 77 17.58 -8.66 19.29
N ASN A 78 17.94 -7.75 18.38
CA ASN A 78 18.19 -6.34 18.68
C ASN A 78 16.95 -5.65 19.27
N ARG A 79 15.78 -5.80 18.65
CA ARG A 79 14.53 -5.24 19.18
C ARG A 79 14.24 -5.75 20.59
N ARG A 80 14.46 -7.03 20.85
CA ARG A 80 14.20 -7.63 22.17
C ARG A 80 15.22 -7.15 23.20
N GLN A 81 16.50 -7.13 22.86
CA GLN A 81 17.56 -6.70 23.77
C GLN A 81 17.40 -5.22 24.14
N TYR A 82 17.42 -4.35 23.13
CA TYR A 82 17.49 -2.92 23.35
C TYR A 82 16.14 -2.29 23.73
N MET A 83 14.99 -2.87 23.33
CA MET A 83 13.67 -2.28 23.63
C MET A 83 12.84 -3.02 24.68
N LYS A 84 13.32 -4.15 25.22
CA LYS A 84 12.65 -4.89 26.29
C LYS A 84 13.58 -5.21 27.45
N HIS A 85 14.72 -5.84 27.23
CA HIS A 85 15.60 -6.28 28.32
C HIS A 85 16.28 -5.12 29.04
N ASN A 86 16.67 -4.10 28.29
CA ASN A 86 17.30 -2.89 28.84
C ASN A 86 16.31 -1.90 29.49
N PHE A 87 15.01 -2.19 29.49
CA PHE A 87 13.99 -1.32 30.06
C PHE A 87 13.35 -1.96 31.30
N PRO A 88 12.87 -1.16 32.27
CA PRO A 88 12.13 -1.69 33.40
C PRO A 88 10.90 -2.50 32.98
N ILE A 89 10.50 -3.45 33.83
CA ILE A 89 9.30 -4.26 33.60
C ILE A 89 8.08 -3.32 33.49
N ASN A 90 7.27 -3.52 32.46
CA ASN A 90 6.09 -2.69 32.15
C ASN A 90 6.37 -1.22 31.86
N TYR A 91 7.63 -0.85 31.57
CA TYR A 91 7.95 0.50 31.13
C TYR A 91 7.22 0.87 29.84
N THR A 92 6.67 2.09 29.80
CA THR A 92 5.98 2.65 28.64
C THR A 92 6.37 4.10 28.45
N ILE A 93 6.32 4.55 27.20
CA ILE A 93 6.54 5.95 26.83
C ILE A 93 5.26 6.55 26.26
N ARG A 94 5.11 7.87 26.41
CA ARG A 94 3.99 8.61 25.83
C ARG A 94 4.31 8.98 24.39
N VAL A 95 3.43 8.56 23.48
CA VAL A 95 3.48 8.84 22.04
C VAL A 95 2.13 9.38 21.58
N HIS A 96 2.09 10.13 20.48
CA HIS A 96 0.84 10.53 19.84
C HIS A 96 0.13 9.29 19.27
N TYR A 97 -1.19 9.36 19.15
CA TYR A 97 -1.99 8.26 18.62
C TYR A 97 -1.52 7.83 17.23
N GLU A 98 -1.17 8.80 16.39
CA GLU A 98 -0.69 8.68 15.02
C GLU A 98 0.68 7.97 14.93
N GLU A 99 1.52 8.12 15.95
CA GLU A 99 2.84 7.46 16.03
C GLU A 99 2.70 5.93 16.24
N VAL A 100 1.51 5.44 16.63
CA VAL A 100 1.22 4.01 16.75
C VAL A 100 0.75 3.44 15.40
N PHE A 101 1.68 3.38 14.44
CA PHE A 101 1.42 2.96 13.07
C PHE A 101 1.57 1.45 12.88
N ARG A 102 0.46 0.74 12.60
CA ARG A 102 0.40 -0.71 12.44
C ARG A 102 -0.11 -1.08 11.05
N VAL A 103 -0.02 -2.37 10.69
CA VAL A 103 -0.52 -2.87 9.39
C VAL A 103 -2.00 -2.53 9.16
N HIS A 104 -2.84 -2.54 10.20
CA HIS A 104 -4.25 -2.16 10.06
C HIS A 104 -4.45 -0.69 9.66
N ASN A 105 -3.52 0.21 10.02
CA ASN A 105 -3.53 1.60 9.58
C ASN A 105 -3.28 1.68 8.07
N ILE A 106 -2.31 0.91 7.56
CA ILE A 106 -1.99 0.80 6.13
C ILE A 106 -3.23 0.32 5.37
N SER A 107 -3.84 -0.80 5.76
CA SER A 107 -5.03 -1.33 5.10
C SER A 107 -6.20 -0.33 5.13
N ARG A 108 -6.37 0.40 6.23
CA ARG A 108 -7.41 1.42 6.36
C ARG A 108 -7.16 2.63 5.47
N LEU A 109 -5.91 3.08 5.33
CA LEU A 109 -5.57 4.20 4.46
C LEU A 109 -5.79 3.84 3.00
N ARG A 110 -5.28 2.68 2.56
CA ARG A 110 -5.53 2.14 1.20
C ARG A 110 -7.02 2.06 0.86
N ALA A 111 -7.86 1.71 1.83
CA ALA A 111 -9.30 1.56 1.61
C ALA A 111 -10.09 2.88 1.64
N ARG A 112 -9.55 3.95 2.23
CA ARG A 112 -10.32 5.20 2.48
C ARG A 112 -9.82 6.40 1.70
N VAL A 113 -8.57 6.39 1.26
CA VAL A 113 -7.94 7.49 0.54
C VAL A 113 -7.89 7.09 -0.94
N GLN A 114 -8.68 7.77 -1.76
CA GLN A 114 -8.67 7.55 -3.21
C GLN A 114 -7.36 8.06 -3.81
N GLY A 115 -6.84 7.35 -4.80
CA GLY A 115 -5.58 7.73 -5.46
C GLY A 115 -4.32 7.60 -4.60
N LEU A 116 -4.40 6.98 -3.42
CA LEU A 116 -3.25 6.80 -2.52
C LEU A 116 -2.19 5.88 -3.15
N GLU A 117 -1.01 6.43 -3.42
CA GLU A 117 0.09 5.71 -4.01
C GLU A 117 0.91 4.95 -2.95
N ALA A 118 1.54 3.84 -3.35
CA ALA A 118 2.35 3.04 -2.44
C ALA A 118 3.50 3.86 -1.81
N ARG A 119 4.11 4.74 -2.60
CA ARG A 119 5.20 5.64 -2.17
C ARG A 119 4.75 6.61 -1.06
N GLU A 120 3.50 7.06 -1.06
CA GLU A 120 3.00 8.01 -0.05
C GLU A 120 2.87 7.31 1.31
N LEU A 121 2.45 6.05 1.31
CA LEU A 121 2.45 5.21 2.51
C LEU A 121 3.86 4.86 2.98
N GLN A 122 4.79 4.61 2.06
CA GLN A 122 6.19 4.37 2.37
C GLN A 122 6.84 5.61 3.01
N ASN A 123 6.60 6.80 2.46
CA ASN A 123 7.09 8.07 3.00
C ASN A 123 6.46 8.34 4.38
N LEU A 124 5.15 8.18 4.53
CA LEU A 124 4.47 8.31 5.83
C LEU A 124 5.10 7.35 6.86
N TRP A 125 5.38 6.11 6.48
CA TRP A 125 6.03 5.14 7.36
C TRP A 125 7.42 5.59 7.80
N LEU A 126 8.25 6.14 6.90
CA LEU A 126 9.57 6.66 7.25
C LEU A 126 9.46 7.80 8.27
N LEU A 127 8.58 8.78 7.99
CA LEU A 127 8.38 9.95 8.85
C LEU A 127 7.86 9.58 10.24
N VAL A 128 6.84 8.71 10.32
CA VAL A 128 6.29 8.24 11.59
C VAL A 128 7.38 7.55 12.42
N ASN A 129 8.16 6.67 11.81
CA ASN A 129 9.15 5.88 12.57
C ASN A 129 10.38 6.72 12.96
N GLN A 130 10.76 7.73 12.18
CA GLN A 130 11.74 8.73 12.62
C GLN A 130 11.25 9.45 13.88
N GLN A 131 9.99 9.88 13.92
CA GLN A 131 9.43 10.54 15.11
C GLN A 131 9.39 9.60 16.31
N VAL A 132 8.96 8.35 16.13
CA VAL A 132 9.00 7.31 17.16
C VAL A 132 10.40 7.16 17.76
N LEU A 133 11.45 7.11 16.94
CA LEU A 133 12.82 6.98 17.41
C LEU A 133 13.26 8.20 18.21
N LYS A 134 12.90 9.41 17.76
CA LYS A 134 13.12 10.65 18.51
C LYS A 134 12.40 10.64 19.86
N ARG A 135 11.16 10.14 19.93
CA ARG A 135 10.41 9.99 21.19
C ARG A 135 11.08 9.02 22.15
N ILE A 136 11.61 7.91 21.64
CA ILE A 136 12.38 6.95 22.45
C ILE A 136 13.66 7.62 22.95
N LEU A 137 14.45 8.27 22.08
CA LEU A 137 15.68 8.95 22.45
C LEU A 137 15.47 10.02 23.53
N ARG A 138 14.37 10.78 23.47
CA ARG A 138 14.04 11.79 24.49
C ARG A 138 13.92 11.26 25.92
N VAL A 139 13.59 9.98 26.08
CA VAL A 139 13.49 9.34 27.42
C VAL A 139 14.72 8.52 27.78
N LEU A 140 15.70 8.41 26.87
CA LEU A 140 16.93 7.67 27.08
C LEU A 140 18.08 8.64 27.35
N PRO A 141 18.65 8.65 28.57
CA PRO A 141 19.92 9.33 28.81
C PRO A 141 21.02 8.78 27.91
N GLU A 142 22.04 9.58 27.59
CA GLU A 142 23.15 9.16 26.72
C GLU A 142 23.86 7.88 27.20
N ARG A 143 23.97 7.70 28.52
CA ARG A 143 24.60 6.53 29.15
C ARG A 143 23.71 5.28 29.15
N HIS A 144 22.45 5.38 28.74
CA HIS A 144 21.53 4.24 28.71
C HIS A 144 22.01 3.21 27.67
N PRO A 145 22.03 1.90 27.97
CA PRO A 145 22.57 0.87 27.07
C PRO A 145 21.86 0.77 25.72
N SER A 146 20.63 1.27 25.62
CA SER A 146 19.87 1.35 24.36
C SER A 146 20.00 2.68 23.61
N HIS A 147 20.65 3.70 24.20
CA HIS A 147 20.74 5.03 23.58
C HIS A 147 21.48 4.95 22.25
N LYS A 148 22.69 4.39 22.25
CA LYS A 148 23.50 4.22 21.03
C LYS A 148 22.75 3.45 19.94
N TYR A 149 22.19 2.29 20.26
CA TYR A 149 21.38 1.51 19.30
C TYR A 149 20.22 2.34 18.70
N THR A 150 19.52 3.11 19.52
CA THR A 150 18.38 3.92 19.06
C THR A 150 18.84 5.09 18.19
N SER A 151 19.97 5.71 18.54
CA SER A 151 20.57 6.81 17.78
C SER A 151 21.09 6.34 16.42
N ASP A 152 21.78 5.18 16.39
CA ASP A 152 22.28 4.58 15.16
C ASP A 152 21.10 4.21 14.23
N LEU A 153 20.00 3.72 14.80
CA LEU A 153 18.78 3.43 14.07
C LEU A 153 18.11 4.70 13.53
N GLU A 154 18.04 5.80 14.31
CA GLU A 154 17.51 7.09 13.85
C GLU A 154 18.32 7.64 12.67
N ASN A 155 19.65 7.58 12.77
CA ASN A 155 20.55 7.96 11.69
C ASN A 155 20.33 7.10 10.44
N LEU A 156 20.12 5.79 10.60
CA LEU A 156 19.81 4.90 9.49
C LEU A 156 18.49 5.27 8.80
N PHE A 157 17.45 5.61 9.58
CA PHE A 157 16.21 6.12 9.02
C PHE A 157 16.39 7.45 8.27
N ARG A 158 17.26 8.35 8.75
CA ARG A 158 17.58 9.60 8.03
C ARG A 158 18.27 9.31 6.69
N MET A 159 19.22 8.39 6.66
CA MET A 159 19.89 7.97 5.42
C MET A 159 18.91 7.32 4.44
N VAL A 160 18.01 6.45 4.93
CA VAL A 160 16.97 5.83 4.08
C VAL A 160 16.04 6.90 3.51
N GLN A 161 15.65 7.91 4.29
CA GLN A 161 14.83 9.02 3.80
C GLN A 161 15.52 9.81 2.68
N GLN A 162 16.82 10.06 2.80
CA GLN A 162 17.58 10.75 1.76
C GLN A 162 17.60 9.94 0.46
N VAL A 163 17.86 8.63 0.55
CA VAL A 163 17.80 7.73 -0.62
C VAL A 163 16.38 7.69 -1.21
N PHE A 164 15.36 7.61 -0.36
CA PHE A 164 13.97 7.63 -0.80
C PHE A 164 13.65 8.91 -1.60
N GLN A 165 14.03 10.08 -1.09
CA GLN A 165 13.82 11.36 -1.77
C GLN A 165 14.58 11.44 -3.10
N GLN A 166 15.84 10.99 -3.13
CA GLN A 166 16.65 10.98 -4.35
C GLN A 166 16.01 10.11 -5.43
N VAL A 167 15.56 8.91 -5.08
CA VAL A 167 15.03 7.98 -6.08
C VAL A 167 13.64 8.41 -6.58
N PHE A 168 12.83 9.03 -5.74
CA PHE A 168 11.49 9.51 -6.11
C PHE A 168 11.44 10.99 -6.49
N GLN A 169 12.59 11.65 -6.69
CA GLN A 169 12.67 13.10 -6.94
C GLN A 169 11.84 13.54 -8.14
N GLN A 170 12.02 12.90 -9.31
CA GLN A 170 11.26 13.24 -10.54
C GLN A 170 9.75 13.06 -10.40
N GLN A 171 9.36 12.23 -9.45
CA GLN A 171 8.01 11.79 -9.18
C GLN A 171 7.29 12.69 -8.17
N GLN A 172 8.05 13.55 -7.48
CA GLN A 172 7.57 14.59 -6.57
C GLN A 172 7.24 15.89 -7.30
N LEU A 173 7.62 16.06 -8.57
CA LEU A 173 7.17 17.20 -9.37
C LEU A 173 5.84 16.89 -10.08
N GLY A 174 4.90 17.81 -9.98
CA GLY A 174 3.67 17.83 -10.76
C GLY A 174 3.93 18.18 -12.24
N PRO A 175 2.88 18.18 -13.07
CA PRO A 175 2.99 18.46 -14.51
C PRO A 175 3.64 19.81 -14.83
N GLN A 176 3.55 20.78 -13.91
CA GLN A 176 4.10 22.13 -14.05
C GLN A 176 5.38 22.37 -13.22
N GLY A 177 5.99 21.31 -12.67
CA GLY A 177 7.20 21.45 -11.85
C GLY A 177 6.94 21.92 -10.41
N GLU A 178 5.70 21.89 -9.95
CA GLU A 178 5.34 22.16 -8.56
C GLU A 178 5.54 20.91 -7.69
N GLU A 179 5.86 21.08 -6.41
CA GLU A 179 5.96 19.93 -5.49
C GLU A 179 4.56 19.34 -5.28
N ARG A 180 4.43 18.04 -5.54
CA ARG A 180 3.15 17.35 -5.46
C ARG A 180 2.74 17.22 -3.98
N GLU A 181 1.62 17.82 -3.65
CA GLU A 181 1.07 17.73 -2.29
C GLU A 181 0.66 16.28 -1.97
N PRO A 182 0.96 15.79 -0.76
CA PRO A 182 0.47 14.50 -0.31
C PRO A 182 -1.06 14.55 -0.16
N PRO A 183 -1.77 13.41 -0.21
CA PRO A 183 -3.20 13.37 0.00
C PRO A 183 -3.55 14.00 1.35
N GLU A 184 -4.61 14.80 1.40
CA GLU A 184 -5.03 15.57 2.59
C GLU A 184 -4.99 14.72 3.87
N ARG A 185 -5.46 13.46 3.78
CA ARG A 185 -5.49 12.56 4.93
C ARG A 185 -4.10 12.19 5.47
N ILE A 186 -3.10 12.09 4.59
CA ILE A 186 -1.70 11.87 4.97
C ILE A 186 -1.16 13.14 5.63
N GLN A 187 -1.40 14.31 5.03
CA GLN A 187 -0.97 15.60 5.59
C GLN A 187 -1.51 15.81 7.00
N GLU A 188 -2.81 15.58 7.21
CA GLU A 188 -3.41 15.68 8.55
C GLU A 188 -2.74 14.75 9.60
N ILE A 189 -2.26 13.57 9.18
CA ILE A 189 -1.55 12.65 10.10
C ILE A 189 -0.20 13.27 10.48
N LEU A 190 0.51 13.85 9.53
CA LEU A 190 1.79 14.53 9.77
C LEU A 190 1.60 15.76 10.67
N ASP A 191 0.56 16.55 10.43
CA ASP A 191 0.24 17.72 11.24
C ASP A 191 -0.06 17.33 12.68
N ARG A 192 -0.91 16.32 12.90
CA ARG A 192 -1.23 15.80 14.25
C ARG A 192 -0.02 15.21 14.98
N MET A 193 0.98 14.69 14.26
CA MET A 193 2.22 14.25 14.89
C MET A 193 3.13 15.42 15.29
N SER A 194 3.05 16.53 14.56
CA SER A 194 3.91 17.71 14.73
C SER A 194 3.32 18.73 15.71
N ASP A 195 2.00 18.67 15.94
CA ASP A 195 1.28 19.53 16.87
C ASP A 195 1.84 19.41 18.31
N PRO A 196 2.35 20.51 18.90
CA PRO A 196 2.84 20.52 20.27
C PRO A 196 1.71 20.57 21.32
N ASP A 197 0.51 21.04 20.95
CA ASP A 197 -0.63 21.32 21.82
C ASP A 197 -1.67 20.19 21.81
N VAL A 198 -1.21 18.98 21.50
CA VAL A 198 -2.05 17.78 21.41
C VAL A 198 -2.70 17.49 22.77
N LYS A 199 -4.03 17.61 22.81
CA LYS A 199 -4.87 17.27 23.97
C LYS A 199 -4.46 15.91 24.56
N VAL A 200 -4.36 15.84 25.90
CA VAL A 200 -3.85 14.67 26.66
C VAL A 200 -4.47 13.33 26.22
N TRP A 201 -5.75 13.29 25.85
CA TRP A 201 -6.44 12.07 25.41
C TRP A 201 -5.98 11.50 24.05
N LYS A 202 -5.23 12.27 23.26
CA LYS A 202 -4.61 11.81 22.00
C LYS A 202 -3.26 11.15 22.23
N TRP A 203 -2.75 11.13 23.47
CA TRP A 203 -1.54 10.42 23.83
C TRP A 203 -1.82 8.96 24.16
N LYS A 204 -0.85 8.09 23.87
CA LYS A 204 -0.88 6.67 24.20
C LYS A 204 0.38 6.28 24.94
N SER A 205 0.22 5.49 26.00
CA SER A 205 1.32 4.81 26.67
C SER A 205 1.62 3.50 25.94
N VAL A 206 2.83 3.40 25.37
CA VAL A 206 3.23 2.23 24.58
C VAL A 206 4.62 1.75 24.99
N ARG A 207 4.83 0.45 25.00
CA ARG A 207 6.16 -0.15 25.24
C ARG A 207 7.08 0.15 24.04
N PRO A 208 8.34 0.58 24.25
CA PRO A 208 9.29 0.82 23.15
C PRO A 208 9.42 -0.36 22.19
N LYS A 209 9.44 -1.60 22.71
CA LYS A 209 9.49 -2.81 21.87
C LYS A 209 8.31 -2.91 20.91
N ALA A 210 7.10 -2.55 21.38
CA ALA A 210 5.90 -2.64 20.54
C ALA A 210 5.95 -1.63 19.39
N LEU A 211 6.58 -0.47 19.58
CA LEU A 211 6.79 0.52 18.52
C LEU A 211 7.73 -0.05 17.44
N LEU A 212 8.88 -0.62 17.82
CA LEU A 212 9.79 -1.24 16.84
C LEU A 212 9.22 -2.53 16.22
N ASP A 213 8.36 -3.27 16.93
CA ASP A 213 7.66 -4.41 16.35
C ASP A 213 6.66 -3.99 15.27
N ASN A 214 5.94 -2.88 15.51
CA ASN A 214 5.07 -2.30 14.51
C ASN A 214 5.87 -1.79 13.31
N CYS A 215 6.97 -1.07 13.56
CA CYS A 215 7.93 -0.62 12.55
C CYS A 215 8.36 -1.76 11.63
N TYR A 216 8.89 -2.86 12.18
CA TYR A 216 9.33 -4.02 11.42
C TYR A 216 8.21 -4.67 10.59
N ARG A 217 7.03 -4.88 11.17
CA ARG A 217 5.90 -5.52 10.45
C ARG A 217 5.38 -4.66 9.31
N THR A 218 5.23 -3.36 9.56
CA THR A 218 4.78 -2.40 8.54
C THR A 218 5.81 -2.20 7.44
N MET A 219 7.10 -2.24 7.77
CA MET A 219 8.19 -2.25 6.79
C MET A 219 8.06 -3.42 5.81
N HIS A 220 7.90 -4.64 6.34
CA HIS A 220 7.71 -5.83 5.51
C HIS A 220 6.43 -5.78 4.65
N CYS A 221 5.39 -5.09 5.12
CA CYS A 221 4.17 -4.87 4.33
C CYS A 221 4.35 -3.80 3.22
N LEU A 222 5.14 -2.76 3.45
CA LEU A 222 5.29 -1.64 2.50
C LEU A 222 6.42 -1.83 1.49
N PHE A 223 7.44 -2.61 1.83
CA PHE A 223 8.62 -2.86 1.01
C PHE A 223 8.80 -4.36 0.74
N GLN A 224 7.69 -5.06 0.53
CA GLN A 224 7.69 -6.52 0.32
C GLN A 224 8.64 -6.93 -0.83
N ASP A 225 8.71 -6.14 -1.90
CA ASP A 225 9.52 -6.43 -3.08
C ASP A 225 11.03 -6.39 -2.77
N CYS A 226 11.45 -5.70 -1.70
CA CYS A 226 12.83 -5.69 -1.23
C CYS A 226 13.21 -6.92 -0.40
N PHE A 227 12.23 -7.71 0.05
CA PHE A 227 12.43 -8.81 0.97
C PHE A 227 12.00 -10.12 0.31
N GLN A 228 12.96 -11.03 0.11
CA GLN A 228 12.69 -12.41 -0.34
C GLN A 228 11.99 -13.21 0.77
N SER A 229 10.74 -12.88 1.07
CA SER A 229 9.97 -13.41 2.18
C SER A 229 8.70 -14.06 1.65
N ASN A 230 8.49 -15.34 1.97
CA ASN A 230 7.22 -16.03 1.72
C ASN A 230 6.11 -15.60 2.69
N GLU A 231 6.42 -14.76 3.69
CA GLU A 231 5.44 -14.25 4.66
C GLU A 231 4.77 -12.97 4.13
N ASP A 232 3.45 -13.03 3.93
CA ASP A 232 2.63 -11.85 3.60
C ASP A 232 2.21 -11.11 4.87
N PHE A 233 3.05 -10.16 5.28
CA PHE A 233 2.80 -9.32 6.45
C PHE A 233 1.58 -8.40 6.30
N CYS A 234 1.15 -8.09 5.07
CA CYS A 234 -0.03 -7.26 4.84
C CYS A 234 -1.33 -8.05 5.03
N SER A 235 -1.37 -9.34 4.68
CA SER A 235 -2.59 -10.16 4.76
C SER A 235 -2.82 -10.88 6.09
N ILE A 236 -1.81 -11.04 6.95
CA ILE A 236 -1.95 -11.73 8.26
C ILE A 236 -3.05 -11.12 9.16
N LEU A 237 -3.49 -9.88 8.92
CA LEU A 237 -4.65 -9.31 9.60
C LEU A 237 -6.02 -9.79 9.09
N HIS A 238 -6.12 -10.27 7.85
CA HIS A 238 -7.36 -10.79 7.28
C HIS A 238 -7.75 -12.15 7.89
N TRP A 239 -6.77 -12.97 8.29
CA TRP A 239 -7.04 -14.27 8.91
C TRP A 239 -7.85 -14.17 10.21
N ARG A 240 -7.56 -13.18 11.07
CA ARG A 240 -8.34 -12.93 12.29
C ARG A 240 -9.77 -12.44 12.03
N LYS A 241 -10.06 -11.93 10.82
CA LYS A 241 -11.39 -11.45 10.43
C LYS A 241 -12.24 -12.56 9.81
N GLY A 242 -11.61 -13.55 9.15
CA GLY A 242 -12.29 -14.72 8.57
C GLY A 242 -12.88 -15.69 9.60
N ASN A 243 -12.25 -15.83 10.78
CA ASN A 243 -12.68 -16.76 11.83
C ASN A 243 -13.88 -16.30 12.68
N LYS A 244 -14.62 -15.25 12.28
CA LYS A 244 -15.81 -14.77 13.02
C LYS A 244 -17.15 -15.06 12.34
N ARG A 245 -17.19 -15.88 11.29
CA ARG A 245 -18.46 -16.25 10.63
C ARG A 245 -18.46 -17.68 10.12
N LEU A 246 -18.68 -18.62 11.03
CA LEU A 246 -19.49 -19.80 10.72
C LEU A 246 -20.46 -19.98 11.90
N PRO A 247 -21.75 -19.64 11.75
CA PRO A 247 -22.74 -20.20 12.64
C PRO A 247 -22.66 -21.72 12.48
N LYS A 248 -22.52 -22.44 13.59
CA LYS A 248 -22.75 -23.88 13.61
C LYS A 248 -24.16 -24.11 13.09
N GLN A 249 -24.29 -24.75 11.93
CA GLN A 249 -25.58 -25.30 11.52
C GLN A 249 -25.93 -26.41 12.52
N ALA A 250 -27.17 -26.31 13.02
CA ALA A 250 -27.78 -27.22 14.00
C ALA A 250 -27.97 -28.61 13.42
#